data_AF-A0A9D6TST0-F1
#
_entry.id   AF-A0A9D6TST0-F1
#
_cell.length_a   1.000
_cell.length_b   1.000
_cell.length_c   1.000
_cell.angle_alpha   90.00
_cell.angle_beta   90.00
_cell.angle_gamma   90.00
#
_symmetry.space_group_name_H-M   'P 1'
#
loop_
_entity.id
_entity.type
_entity.pdbx_description
1 polymer ?
#
loop_
_entity_poly.entity_id
_entity_poly.type
_entity_poly.pdbx_seq_one_letter_code
_entity_poly.pdbx_strand_id
1 'polypeptide(L)'
;VEMFRKLLDEGVAGDNIGVLLRGTEKDEVERGQVLARPGSINPYRKCRAEVYVLTKEEGGRHTPFFNGYRPQFYFRTTDVTGVCTLTPGVEMVMPGDNVTMTMELITPVAMEKELRFAIREGGRTVGAGVVTEILE
;
A
#
# COMPACT_ATOMS: atom_id res chain seq x y z
N VAL A 1 -26.66 3.51 -6.52
CA VAL A 1 -25.34 4.19 -6.47
C VAL A 1 -25.41 5.48 -7.29
N GLU A 2 -24.46 6.40 -7.19
CA GLU A 2 -24.51 7.64 -7.98
C GLU A 2 -23.22 7.91 -8.77
N MET A 3 -23.37 8.55 -9.93
CA MET A 3 -22.26 9.04 -10.75
C MET A 3 -22.64 10.39 -11.36
N PHE A 4 -21.80 11.42 -11.17
CA PHE A 4 -22.02 12.77 -11.72
C PHE A 4 -23.45 13.32 -11.52
N ARG A 5 -23.99 13.18 -10.30
CA ARG A 5 -25.36 13.59 -9.91
C ARG A 5 -26.49 12.82 -10.61
N LYS A 6 -26.20 11.65 -11.18
CA LYS A 6 -27.20 10.71 -11.72
C LYS A 6 -27.27 9.48 -10.83
N LEU A 7 -28.49 9.05 -10.52
CA LEU A 7 -28.71 7.76 -9.87
C LEU A 7 -28.52 6.63 -10.89
N LEU A 8 -27.84 5.59 -10.46
CA LEU A 8 -27.59 4.36 -11.21
C LEU A 8 -28.08 3.18 -10.38
N ASP A 9 -28.62 2.18 -11.06
CA ASP A 9 -29.10 0.94 -10.44
C ASP A 9 -27.93 0.10 -9.91
N GLU A 10 -26.85 0.03 -10.67
CA GLU A 10 -25.61 -0.67 -10.32
C GLU A 10 -24.37 0.11 -10.77
N GLY A 11 -23.20 -0.25 -10.24
CA GLY A 11 -21.90 0.27 -10.67
C GLY A 11 -21.00 -0.90 -11.06
N VAL A 12 -20.21 -0.72 -12.12
CA VAL A 12 -19.32 -1.76 -12.64
C VAL A 12 -17.85 -1.38 -12.50
N ALA A 13 -16.96 -2.35 -12.70
CA ALA A 13 -15.52 -2.11 -12.63
C ALA A 13 -15.09 -1.03 -13.64
N GLY A 14 -14.39 0.00 -13.14
CA GLY A 14 -13.95 1.16 -13.94
C GLY A 14 -14.75 2.44 -13.68
N ASP A 15 -15.92 2.34 -13.04
CA ASP A 15 -16.76 3.49 -12.75
C ASP A 15 -16.24 4.32 -11.56
N ASN A 16 -16.31 5.65 -11.69
CA ASN A 16 -16.08 6.59 -10.59
C ASN A 16 -17.41 6.96 -9.93
N ILE A 17 -17.74 6.31 -8.81
CA ILE A 17 -19.07 6.40 -8.17
C ILE A 17 -19.04 6.95 -6.75
N GLY A 18 -20.20 7.42 -6.30
CA GLY A 18 -20.57 7.54 -4.89
C GLY A 18 -21.43 6.35 -4.45
N VAL A 19 -21.13 5.80 -3.27
CA VAL A 19 -21.91 4.71 -2.65
C VAL A 19 -22.50 5.21 -1.34
N LEU A 20 -23.82 5.15 -1.22
CA LEU A 20 -24.52 5.45 0.02
C LEU A 20 -24.37 4.26 0.98
N LEU A 21 -23.76 4.49 2.15
CA LEU A 21 -23.62 3.50 3.21
C LEU A 21 -24.68 3.77 4.29
N ARG A 22 -25.60 2.82 4.46
CA ARG A 22 -26.70 2.97 5.42
C ARG A 22 -26.18 2.78 6.85
N GLY A 23 -26.46 3.76 7.71
CA GLY A 23 -26.16 3.66 9.14
C GLY A 23 -24.67 3.84 9.46
N THR A 24 -23.92 4.47 8.57
CA THR A 24 -22.51 4.79 8.76
C THR A 24 -22.34 6.30 8.78
N GLU A 25 -21.67 6.82 9.79
CA GLU A 25 -21.32 8.23 9.92
C GLU A 25 -20.06 8.57 9.13
N LYS A 26 -19.83 9.88 8.92
CA LYS A 26 -18.74 10.35 8.05
C LYS A 26 -17.36 10.05 8.64
N ASP A 27 -17.24 10.05 9.96
CA ASP A 27 -16.02 9.80 10.71
C ASP A 27 -15.74 8.31 10.94
N GLU A 28 -16.69 7.43 10.61
CA GLU A 28 -16.50 5.98 10.62
C GLU A 28 -15.85 5.45 9.33
N VAL A 29 -15.76 6.29 8.29
CA VAL A 29 -15.13 5.94 7.01
C VAL A 29 -14.04 6.94 6.65
N GLU A 30 -12.86 6.41 6.39
CA GLU A 30 -11.70 7.22 6.03
C GLU A 30 -11.03 6.77 4.73
N ARG A 31 -10.29 7.72 4.12
CA ARG A 31 -9.53 7.44 2.91
C ARG A 31 -8.45 6.39 3.20
N GLY A 32 -8.46 5.32 2.39
CA GLY A 32 -7.55 4.17 2.56
C GLY A 32 -8.29 2.88 2.86
N GLN A 33 -9.50 2.99 3.41
CA GLN A 33 -10.41 1.86 3.53
C GLN A 33 -10.97 1.49 2.15
N VAL A 34 -11.50 0.26 2.06
CA VAL A 34 -12.09 -0.29 0.84
C VAL A 34 -13.48 -0.81 1.12
N LEU A 35 -14.41 -0.61 0.18
CA LEU A 35 -15.67 -1.33 0.16
C LEU A 35 -15.46 -2.63 -0.63
N ALA A 36 -15.79 -3.75 -0.01
CA ALA A 36 -15.60 -5.07 -0.59
C ALA A 36 -16.76 -5.99 -0.23
N ARG A 37 -16.92 -7.08 -0.99
CA ARG A 37 -17.87 -8.13 -0.66
C ARG A 37 -17.49 -8.73 0.71
N PRO A 38 -18.45 -8.96 1.62
CA PRO A 38 -18.13 -9.56 2.92
C PRO A 38 -17.32 -10.85 2.79
N GLY A 39 -16.20 -10.92 3.51
CA GLY A 39 -15.28 -12.06 3.51
C GLY A 39 -14.37 -12.19 2.29
N SER A 40 -14.40 -11.25 1.33
CA SER A 40 -13.54 -11.35 0.13
C SER A 40 -12.13 -10.81 0.32
N ILE A 41 -11.92 -9.90 1.27
CA ILE A 41 -10.61 -9.32 1.59
C ILE A 41 -10.54 -9.05 3.09
N ASN A 42 -9.37 -9.25 3.68
CA ASN A 42 -9.12 -8.97 5.09
C ASN A 42 -8.04 -7.90 5.23
N PRO A 43 -8.07 -7.12 6.32
CA PRO A 43 -7.00 -6.21 6.66
C PRO A 43 -5.83 -6.96 7.32
N TYR A 44 -4.61 -6.62 6.94
CA TYR A 44 -3.38 -7.22 7.45
C TYR A 44 -2.37 -6.11 7.82
N ARG A 45 -1.42 -6.42 8.68
CA ARG A 45 -0.35 -5.49 9.11
C ARG A 45 1.03 -5.91 8.62
N LYS A 46 1.23 -7.18 8.30
CA LYS A 46 2.54 -7.76 8.03
C LYS A 46 2.51 -8.63 6.79
N CYS A 47 3.45 -8.38 5.91
CA CYS A 47 3.58 -9.13 4.67
C CYS A 47 5.02 -9.12 4.16
N ARG A 48 5.33 -10.11 3.32
CA ARG A 48 6.55 -10.15 2.53
C ARG A 48 6.29 -9.54 1.16
N ALA A 49 7.28 -8.82 0.65
CA ALA A 49 7.20 -8.17 -0.65
C ALA A 49 8.53 -8.24 -1.40
N GLU A 50 8.42 -8.22 -2.72
CA GLU A 50 9.52 -7.90 -3.63
C GLU A 50 9.46 -6.41 -3.93
N VAL A 51 10.61 -5.74 -3.82
CA VAL A 51 10.70 -4.28 -3.94
C VAL A 51 11.86 -3.91 -4.86
N TYR A 52 11.56 -3.09 -5.86
CA TYR A 52 12.55 -2.34 -6.61
C TYR A 52 12.77 -0.97 -5.97
N VAL A 53 14.01 -0.64 -5.65
CA VAL A 53 14.39 0.67 -5.10
C VAL A 53 14.80 1.59 -6.24
N LEU A 54 14.15 2.75 -6.36
CA LEU A 54 14.43 3.68 -7.44
C LEU A 54 15.85 4.24 -7.31
N THR A 55 16.54 4.30 -8.45
CA THR A 55 17.82 4.98 -8.60
C THR A 55 17.67 6.49 -8.36
N LYS A 56 18.81 7.17 -8.22
CA LYS A 56 18.84 8.64 -8.11
C LYS A 56 18.27 9.30 -9.37
N GLU A 57 18.57 8.76 -10.54
CA GLU A 57 18.16 9.27 -11.84
C GLU A 57 16.64 9.16 -12.04
N GLU A 58 16.01 8.15 -11.45
CA GLU A 58 14.56 7.98 -11.39
C GLU A 58 13.89 8.84 -10.30
N GLY A 59 14.65 9.70 -9.61
CA GLY A 59 14.15 10.57 -8.54
C GLY A 59 14.03 9.89 -7.16
N GLY A 60 14.65 8.72 -6.99
CA GLY A 60 14.68 7.96 -5.76
C GLY A 60 15.71 8.46 -4.75
N ARG A 61 16.29 7.52 -4.00
CA ARG A 61 17.27 7.83 -2.94
C ARG A 61 18.66 8.06 -3.52
N HIS A 62 19.44 8.88 -2.81
CA HIS A 62 20.88 9.04 -3.08
C HIS A 62 21.75 8.09 -2.27
N THR A 63 21.24 7.62 -1.12
CA THR A 63 21.97 6.82 -0.15
C THR A 63 21.21 5.54 0.16
N PRO A 64 21.91 4.47 0.59
CA PRO A 64 21.26 3.24 0.99
C PRO A 64 20.32 3.43 2.18
N PHE A 65 19.52 2.40 2.44
CA PHE A 65 18.81 2.23 3.70
C PHE A 65 19.13 0.86 4.32
N PHE A 66 18.83 0.74 5.61
CA PHE A 66 19.19 -0.40 6.45
C PHE A 66 17.94 -1.02 7.09
N ASN A 67 18.15 -2.10 7.83
CA ASN A 67 17.13 -2.68 8.69
C ASN A 67 16.51 -1.63 9.64
N GLY A 68 15.20 -1.68 9.81
CA GLY A 68 14.46 -0.72 10.62
C GLY A 68 14.11 0.58 9.90
N TYR A 69 14.36 0.68 8.59
CA TYR A 69 13.89 1.78 7.75
C TYR A 69 12.36 1.96 7.86
N ARG A 70 11.89 3.21 8.03
CA ARG A 70 10.48 3.54 8.32
C ARG A 70 9.84 4.49 7.30
N PRO A 71 9.60 4.04 6.05
CA PRO A 71 8.96 4.86 5.04
C PRO A 71 7.43 4.88 5.19
N GLN A 72 6.77 5.62 4.30
CA GLN A 72 5.35 5.49 4.03
C GLN A 72 5.13 4.52 2.87
N PHE A 73 4.17 3.61 3.01
CA PHE A 73 3.74 2.70 1.96
C PHE A 73 2.42 3.18 1.39
N TYR A 74 2.41 3.49 0.10
CA TYR A 74 1.23 3.93 -0.61
C TYR A 74 0.49 2.73 -1.20
N PHE A 75 -0.60 2.34 -0.56
CA PHE A 75 -1.51 1.31 -1.03
C PHE A 75 -2.78 1.96 -1.59
N ARG A 76 -2.99 1.82 -2.91
CA ARG A 76 -4.14 2.35 -3.65
C ARG A 76 -4.37 3.86 -3.44
N THR A 77 -4.96 4.25 -2.32
CA THR A 77 -5.37 5.62 -2.00
C THR A 77 -4.81 6.17 -0.69
N THR A 78 -4.06 5.37 0.09
CA THR A 78 -3.55 5.77 1.41
C THR A 78 -2.05 5.55 1.57
N ASP A 79 -1.42 6.44 2.33
CA ASP A 79 -0.06 6.33 2.82
C ASP A 79 -0.09 5.80 4.25
N VAL A 80 0.52 4.63 4.48
CA VAL A 80 0.63 4.03 5.83
C VAL A 80 2.09 3.84 6.16
N THR A 81 2.54 4.38 7.29
CA THR A 81 3.90 4.14 7.76
C THR A 81 4.11 2.68 8.12
N GLY A 82 5.26 2.13 7.78
CA GLY A 82 5.64 0.79 8.18
C GLY A 82 7.13 0.67 8.45
N VAL A 83 7.55 -0.47 8.97
CA VAL A 83 8.95 -0.79 9.25
C VAL A 83 9.41 -1.89 8.31
N CYS A 84 10.53 -1.67 7.61
CA CYS A 84 11.17 -2.66 6.76
C CYS A 84 12.13 -3.54 7.57
N THR A 85 12.00 -4.85 7.38
CA THR A 85 12.96 -5.85 7.83
C THR A 85 13.50 -6.61 6.62
N LEU A 86 14.79 -6.39 6.33
CA LEU A 86 15.58 -7.04 5.31
C LEU A 86 15.79 -8.52 5.65
N THR A 87 16.02 -9.31 4.62
CA THR A 87 16.34 -10.74 4.75
C THR A 87 17.68 -10.94 5.45
N PRO A 88 17.86 -12.05 6.21
CA PRO A 88 19.13 -12.35 6.87
C PRO A 88 20.29 -12.36 5.86
N GLY A 89 21.39 -11.68 6.21
CA GLY A 89 22.56 -11.52 5.35
C GLY A 89 22.53 -10.29 4.44
N VAL A 90 21.40 -9.58 4.34
CA VAL A 90 21.33 -8.27 3.66
C VAL A 90 21.45 -7.16 4.71
N GLU A 91 22.60 -6.50 4.74
CA GLU A 91 22.86 -5.42 5.70
C GLU A 91 22.26 -4.08 5.27
N MET A 92 22.30 -3.80 3.96
CA MET A 92 21.84 -2.55 3.37
C MET A 92 21.29 -2.78 1.97
N VAL A 93 20.45 -1.85 1.50
CA VAL A 93 19.87 -1.87 0.16
C VAL A 93 20.24 -0.58 -0.57
N MET A 94 20.80 -0.72 -1.76
CA MET A 94 21.24 0.41 -2.59
C MET A 94 20.12 0.88 -3.53
N PRO A 95 20.11 2.17 -3.91
CA PRO A 95 19.28 2.63 -5.03
C PRO A 95 19.57 1.83 -6.31
N GLY A 96 18.54 1.30 -6.96
CA GLY A 96 18.63 0.41 -8.13
C GLY A 96 18.51 -1.08 -7.82
N ASP A 97 18.55 -1.48 -6.54
CA ASP A 97 18.45 -2.88 -6.16
C ASP A 97 17.00 -3.41 -6.24
N ASN A 98 16.89 -4.72 -6.48
CA ASN A 98 15.70 -5.50 -6.22
C ASN A 98 15.92 -6.33 -4.95
N VAL A 99 15.01 -6.23 -3.98
CA VAL A 99 15.15 -6.87 -2.68
C VAL A 99 13.83 -7.47 -2.20
N THR A 100 13.93 -8.67 -1.62
CA THR A 100 12.87 -9.26 -0.81
C THR A 100 12.95 -8.71 0.61
N MET A 101 11.86 -8.15 1.12
CA MET A 101 11.78 -7.68 2.52
C MET A 101 10.44 -8.00 3.16
N THR A 102 10.41 -8.03 4.48
CA THR A 102 9.18 -8.04 5.27
C THR A 102 8.84 -6.62 5.69
N MET A 103 7.58 -6.22 5.55
CA MET A 103 7.08 -4.93 6.01
C MET A 103 6.02 -5.12 7.09
N GLU A 104 6.07 -4.28 8.11
CA GLU A 104 5.10 -4.25 9.22
C GLU A 104 4.51 -2.84 9.34
N LEU A 105 3.23 -2.70 9.03
CA LEU A 105 2.47 -1.46 8.97
C LEU A 105 1.95 -1.05 10.34
N ILE A 106 1.90 0.25 10.62
CA ILE A 106 1.37 0.78 11.90
C ILE A 106 -0.16 0.66 12.01
N THR A 107 -0.86 0.54 10.89
CA THR A 107 -2.31 0.38 10.81
C THR A 107 -2.62 -0.73 9.81
N PRO A 108 -3.62 -1.59 10.07
CA PRO A 108 -4.01 -2.64 9.14
C PRO A 108 -4.48 -2.05 7.79
N VAL A 109 -4.12 -2.70 6.69
CA VAL A 109 -4.55 -2.32 5.34
C VAL A 109 -5.16 -3.54 4.65
N ALA A 110 -6.27 -3.35 3.94
CA ALA A 110 -6.86 -4.39 3.11
C ALA A 110 -5.91 -4.76 1.96
N MET A 111 -5.32 -5.95 2.04
CA MET A 111 -4.30 -6.40 1.11
C MET A 111 -4.45 -7.88 0.75
N GLU A 112 -3.88 -8.24 -0.38
CA GLU A 112 -3.85 -9.57 -0.95
C GLU A 112 -2.51 -9.79 -1.65
N LYS A 113 -2.19 -11.05 -1.98
CA LYS A 113 -1.00 -11.35 -2.79
C LYS A 113 -1.12 -10.64 -4.15
N GLU A 114 0.02 -10.26 -4.71
CA GLU A 114 0.16 -9.52 -5.96
C GLU A 114 -0.31 -8.05 -5.91
N LEU A 115 -0.80 -7.57 -4.77
CA LEU A 115 -1.10 -6.15 -4.60
C LEU A 115 0.17 -5.31 -4.74
N ARG A 116 0.15 -4.36 -5.67
CA ARG A 116 1.23 -3.41 -5.90
C ARG A 116 1.11 -2.20 -4.98
N PHE A 117 2.26 -1.67 -4.59
CA PHE A 117 2.37 -0.48 -3.75
C PHE A 117 3.60 0.34 -4.13
N ALA A 118 3.63 1.59 -3.68
CA ALA A 118 4.81 2.44 -3.77
C ALA A 118 5.38 2.71 -2.38
N ILE A 119 6.70 2.85 -2.28
CA ILE A 119 7.38 3.28 -1.06
C ILE A 119 7.70 4.77 -1.22
N ARG A 120 7.34 5.57 -0.22
CA ARG A 120 7.46 7.03 -0.26
C ARG A 120 8.18 7.56 0.97
N GLU A 121 8.99 8.59 0.74
CA GLU A 121 9.69 9.35 1.78
C GLU A 121 9.58 10.84 1.44
N GLY A 122 9.16 11.66 2.41
CA GLY A 122 9.01 13.11 2.19
C GLY A 122 8.09 13.47 1.02
N GLY A 123 7.08 12.64 0.74
CA GLY A 123 6.15 12.80 -0.38
C GLY A 123 6.67 12.33 -1.74
N ARG A 124 7.94 11.90 -1.86
CA ARG A 124 8.55 11.38 -3.10
C ARG A 124 8.52 9.86 -3.12
N THR A 125 8.32 9.28 -4.30
CA THR A 125 8.44 7.82 -4.48
C THR A 125 9.90 7.42 -4.52
N VAL A 126 10.28 6.45 -3.68
CA VAL A 126 11.64 5.94 -3.55
C VAL A 126 11.77 4.46 -3.87
N GLY A 127 10.63 3.77 -4.05
CA GLY A 127 10.61 2.38 -4.50
C GLY A 127 9.21 1.96 -4.94
N ALA A 128 9.14 0.82 -5.61
CA ALA A 128 7.92 0.17 -6.03
C ALA A 128 7.97 -1.30 -5.62
N GLY A 129 6.86 -1.84 -5.12
CA GLY A 129 6.83 -3.21 -4.64
C GLY A 129 5.54 -3.94 -4.95
N VAL A 130 5.60 -5.26 -4.76
CA VAL A 130 4.49 -6.18 -4.89
C VAL A 130 4.46 -7.13 -3.70
N VAL A 131 3.29 -7.27 -3.08
CA VAL A 131 3.07 -8.21 -1.98
C VAL A 131 3.20 -9.63 -2.51
N THR A 132 4.10 -10.44 -1.94
CA THR A 132 4.30 -11.84 -2.33
C THR A 132 3.66 -12.81 -1.34
N GLU A 133 3.59 -12.45 -0.06
CA GLU A 133 3.01 -13.29 0.97
C GLU A 133 2.40 -12.46 2.10
N ILE A 134 1.19 -12.84 2.54
CA ILE A 134 0.54 -12.27 3.72
C ILE A 134 0.96 -13.07 4.95
N LEU A 135 1.36 -12.38 6.02
CA LEU A 135 1.87 -13.00 7.23
C LEU A 135 0.93 -12.77 8.43
N GLU A 136 0.48 -11.53 8.64
CA GLU A 136 -0.40 -11.14 9.77
C GLU A 136 -1.21 -9.90 9.42
#